data_AF-A0A7V9D3A1-F1
#
_entry.id   AF-A0A7V9D3A1-F1
#
_cell.length_a   1.000
_cell.length_b   1.000
_cell.length_c   1.000
_cell.angle_alpha   90.00
_cell.angle_beta   90.00
_cell.angle_gamma   90.00
#
_symmetry.space_group_name_H-M   'P 1'
#
loop_
_entity.id
_entity.type
_entity.pdbx_description
1 polymer ?
#
loop_
_entity_poly.entity_id
_entity_poly.type
_entity_poly.pdbx_seq_one_letter_code
_entity_poly.pdbx_strand_id
1 'polypeptide(L)'
;MGQADTVTLFINEAAVGASVGDLEKNIGEIAGVRAVELGTPDRESDDAPLMVHRATISYEPAETTPRSVHEQIQNLGYTVTMLSDVGD
;
A
#
# COMPACT_ATOMS: atom_id res chain seq x y z
N MET A 1 14.32 20.88 3.02
CA MET A 1 13.46 20.01 3.85
C MET A 1 12.58 19.28 2.86
N GLY A 2 12.79 17.98 2.66
CA GLY A 2 11.87 17.18 1.84
C GLY A 2 10.58 17.02 2.63
N GLN A 3 9.47 17.49 2.08
CA GLN A 3 8.14 17.21 2.63
C GLN A 3 7.81 15.79 2.20
N ALA A 4 7.68 14.87 3.15
CA ALA A 4 7.22 13.52 2.88
C ALA A 4 5.70 13.53 3.01
N ASP A 5 5.02 13.10 1.96
CA ASP A 5 3.58 12.91 1.94
C ASP A 5 3.24 11.47 2.32
N THR A 6 2.02 11.28 2.82
CA THR A 6 1.54 9.96 3.24
C THR A 6 0.27 9.60 2.51
N VAL A 7 0.26 8.41 1.92
CA VAL A 7 -0.93 7.81 1.31
C VAL A 7 -1.34 6.57 2.09
N THR A 8 -2.64 6.44 2.33
CA THR A 8 -3.22 5.19 2.84
C THR A 8 -3.78 4.39 1.67
N LEU A 9 -3.34 3.14 1.54
CA LEU A 9 -3.79 2.17 0.56
C LEU A 9 -4.49 0.99 1.23
N PHE A 10 -5.53 0.46 0.59
CA PHE A 10 -6.18 -0.78 1.01
C PHE A 10 -5.81 -1.89 0.04
N ILE A 11 -5.04 -2.86 0.53
CA ILE A 11 -4.42 -3.92 -0.26
C ILE A 11 -5.12 -5.23 0.06
N ASN A 12 -5.65 -5.87 -0.98
CA ASN A 12 -6.42 -7.09 -0.87
C ASN A 12 -5.55 -8.31 -1.21
N GLU A 13 -5.37 -9.21 -0.25
CA GLU A 13 -4.54 -10.43 -0.39
C GLU A 13 -5.20 -11.53 -1.23
N ALA A 14 -6.46 -11.35 -1.67
CA ALA A 14 -7.27 -12.40 -2.30
C ALA A 14 -6.70 -13.06 -3.58
N ALA A 15 -5.57 -12.58 -4.13
CA ALA A 15 -5.06 -13.06 -5.43
C ALA A 15 -3.75 -13.87 -5.38
N VAL A 16 -2.89 -13.69 -4.38
CA VAL A 16 -1.58 -14.35 -4.35
C VAL A 16 -1.20 -14.52 -2.89
N GLY A 17 -0.90 -15.74 -2.42
CA GLY A 17 -0.51 -16.02 -1.03
C GLY A 17 0.85 -15.43 -0.62
N ALA A 18 1.07 -14.15 -0.94
CA ALA A 18 2.26 -13.39 -0.63
C ALA A 18 2.07 -12.74 0.74
N SER A 19 3.01 -13.01 1.64
CA SER A 19 2.89 -12.56 3.03
C SER A 19 2.99 -11.04 3.12
N VAL A 20 2.34 -10.46 4.13
CA VAL A 20 2.48 -9.03 4.49
C VAL A 20 3.93 -8.56 4.59
N GLY A 21 4.85 -9.42 5.03
CA GLY A 21 6.28 -9.09 5.08
C GLY A 21 6.90 -8.86 3.69
N ASP A 22 6.50 -9.64 2.69
CA ASP A 22 6.93 -9.43 1.30
C ASP A 22 6.33 -8.13 0.76
N LEU A 23 5.06 -7.87 1.06
CA LEU A 23 4.37 -6.65 0.63
C LEU A 23 5.07 -5.39 1.14
N GLU A 24 5.33 -5.30 2.45
CA GLU A 24 6.02 -4.16 3.06
C GLU A 24 7.39 -3.92 2.42
N LYS A 25 8.15 -5.02 2.23
CA LYS A 25 9.47 -4.98 1.62
C LYS A 25 9.41 -4.49 0.17
N ASN A 26 8.53 -5.06 -0.65
CA ASN A 26 8.42 -4.69 -2.06
C ASN A 26 7.98 -3.22 -2.22
N ILE A 27 7.08 -2.73 -1.37
CA ILE A 27 6.66 -1.32 -1.38
C ILE A 27 7.82 -0.41 -0.94
N GLY A 28 8.59 -0.82 0.08
CA GLY A 28 9.76 -0.10 0.54
C GLY A 28 10.90 -0.02 -0.49
N GLU A 29 10.93 -0.92 -1.47
CA GLU A 29 11.88 -0.88 -2.60
C GLU A 29 11.46 0.07 -3.74
N ILE A 30 10.25 0.66 -3.66
CA ILE A 30 9.79 1.64 -4.66
C ILE A 30 10.59 2.93 -4.52
N ALA A 31 11.12 3.43 -5.65
CA ALA A 31 11.80 4.72 -5.70
C ALA A 31 10.89 5.84 -5.17
N GLY A 32 11.41 6.65 -4.26
CA GLY A 32 10.68 7.73 -3.60
C GLY A 32 9.86 7.31 -2.38
N VAL A 33 9.71 6.01 -2.07
CA VAL A 33 9.13 5.57 -0.79
C VAL A 33 10.16 5.74 0.32
N ARG A 34 9.73 6.40 1.41
CA ARG A 34 10.54 6.66 2.60
C ARG A 34 10.25 5.67 3.73
N ALA A 35 8.97 5.30 3.91
CA ALA A 35 8.53 4.36 4.92
C ALA A 35 7.22 3.69 4.53
N VAL A 36 6.98 2.48 5.05
CA VAL A 36 5.76 1.70 4.85
C VAL A 36 5.34 1.15 6.21
N GLU A 37 4.06 1.31 6.54
CA GLU A 37 3.45 0.76 7.74
C GLU A 37 2.22 -0.05 7.35
N LEU A 38 2.30 -1.37 7.49
CA LEU A 38 1.14 -2.25 7.29
C LEU A 38 0.37 -2.40 8.60
N GLY A 39 -0.91 -2.01 8.57
CA GLY A 39 -1.87 -2.27 9.63
C GLY A 39 -2.35 -3.72 9.61
N THR A 40 -2.94 -4.15 10.73
CA THR A 40 -3.59 -5.46 10.81
C THR A 40 -4.70 -5.59 9.79
N PRO A 41 -4.85 -6.75 9.12
CA PRO A 41 -5.95 -6.96 8.20
C PRO A 41 -7.27 -6.85 8.95
N ASP A 42 -8.18 -6.05 8.42
CA ASP A 42 -9.55 -6.05 8.91
C ASP A 42 -10.29 -7.23 8.28
N ARG A 43 -10.91 -8.06 9.11
CA ARG A 43 -11.72 -9.18 8.65
C ARG A 43 -13.12 -8.65 8.37
N GLU A 44 -13.30 -8.08 7.19
CA GLU A 44 -14.63 -7.62 6.77
C GLU A 44 -15.43 -8.81 6.19
N SER A 45 -16.34 -9.33 7.01
CA SER A 45 -17.47 -10.22 6.67
C SER A 45 -17.23 -11.74 6.51
N ASP A 46 -18.23 -12.49 6.98
CA ASP A 46 -18.32 -13.97 7.06
C ASP A 46 -18.51 -14.67 5.69
N ASP A 47 -18.73 -13.90 4.61
CA ASP A 47 -19.15 -14.42 3.29
C ASP A 47 -17.98 -14.65 2.31
N ALA A 48 -16.85 -13.98 2.50
CA ALA A 48 -15.62 -14.21 1.74
C ALA A 48 -14.40 -13.73 2.55
N PRO A 49 -13.31 -14.51 2.68
CA PRO A 49 -12.10 -14.09 3.40
C PRO A 49 -11.30 -13.09 2.55
N LEU A 50 -11.87 -11.91 2.28
CA LEU A 50 -11.13 -10.79 1.73
C LEU A 50 -10.30 -10.21 2.88
N MET A 51 -9.03 -10.59 2.93
CA MET A 51 -8.07 -9.96 3.85
C MET A 51 -7.64 -8.63 3.25
N VAL A 52 -8.17 -7.54 3.78
CA VAL A 52 -7.81 -6.19 3.38
C VAL A 52 -6.83 -5.62 4.41
N HIS A 53 -5.61 -5.35 3.97
CA HIS A 53 -4.58 -4.69 4.77
C HIS A 53 -4.59 -3.19 4.49
N ARG A 54 -4.62 -2.40 5.56
CA ARG A 54 -4.43 -0.96 5.47
C ARG A 54 -2.93 -0.68 5.48
N ALA A 55 -2.39 -0.19 4.37
CA ALA A 55 -0.99 0.20 4.24
C ALA A 55 -0.86 1.73 4.26
N THR A 56 -0.08 2.28 5.20
CA THR A 56 0.29 3.70 5.21
C THR A 56 1.68 3.84 4.63
N ILE A 57 1.82 4.60 3.56
CA ILE A 57 3.08 4.73 2.81
C ILE A 57 3.50 6.19 2.82
N SER A 58 4.66 6.45 3.40
CA SER A 58 5.32 7.75 3.34
C SER A 58 6.19 7.81 2.10
N TYR A 59 5.95 8.77 1.23
CA TYR A 59 6.68 8.95 -0.02
C TYR A 59 7.08 10.40 -0.23
N GLU A 60 8.09 10.61 -1.07
CA GLU A 60 8.51 11.94 -1.47
C GLU A 60 7.77 12.33 -2.76
N PRO A 61 6.87 13.34 -2.74
CA PRO A 61 6.06 13.74 -3.89
C PRO A 61 6.92 14.27 -5.05
N ALA A 62 8.18 14.64 -4.77
CA ALA A 62 9.15 15.04 -5.79
C ALA A 62 9.75 13.85 -6.56
N GLU A 63 9.72 12.64 -5.98
CA GLU A 63 10.29 11.42 -6.58
C GLU A 63 9.21 10.47 -7.06
N THR A 64 8.11 10.33 -6.33
CA THR A 64 7.01 9.41 -6.65
C THR A 64 5.66 9.99 -6.30
N THR A 65 4.61 9.39 -6.84
CA THR A 65 3.22 9.82 -6.61
C THR A 65 2.42 8.63 -6.10
N PRO A 66 1.32 8.87 -5.37
CA PRO A 66 0.56 7.77 -4.78
C PRO A 66 -0.07 6.89 -5.88
N ARG A 67 -0.35 7.46 -7.05
CA ARG A 67 -0.74 6.71 -8.25
C ARG A 67 0.39 5.79 -8.76
N SER A 68 1.63 6.25 -8.78
CA SER A 68 2.75 5.42 -9.22
C SER A 68 3.00 4.26 -8.24
N VAL A 69 2.90 4.52 -6.93
CA VAL A 69 2.93 3.49 -5.89
C VAL A 69 1.80 2.47 -6.09
N HIS A 70 0.59 2.93 -6.39
CA HIS A 70 -0.56 2.06 -6.70
C HIS A 70 -0.32 1.15 -7.90
N GLU A 71 0.18 1.70 -9.01
CA GLU A 71 0.50 0.93 -10.22
C GLU A 71 1.61 -0.10 -9.97
N GLN A 72 2.62 0.25 -9.19
CA GLN A 72 3.70 -0.67 -8.81
C GLN A 72 3.15 -1.84 -7.96
N ILE A 73 2.30 -1.56 -6.98
CA ILE A 73 1.68 -2.60 -6.14
C ILE A 73 0.78 -3.52 -6.96
N GLN A 74 0.03 -2.98 -7.92
CA GLN A 74 -0.74 -3.80 -8.86
C GLN A 74 0.15 -4.65 -9.77
N ASN A 75 1.28 -4.11 -10.23
CA ASN A 75 2.22 -4.84 -11.06
C ASN A 75 2.93 -5.98 -10.30
N LEU A 76 3.04 -5.87 -8.98
CA LEU A 76 3.50 -6.94 -8.10
C LEU A 76 2.47 -8.06 -7.91
N GLY A 77 1.24 -7.89 -8.42
CA GLY A 77 0.17 -8.87 -8.35
C GLY A 77 -0.81 -8.66 -7.19
N TYR A 78 -0.69 -7.56 -6.45
CA TYR A 78 -1.60 -7.22 -5.36
C TYR A 78 -2.75 -6.34 -5.86
N THR A 79 -3.95 -6.57 -5.35
CA THR A 79 -5.10 -5.72 -5.71
C THR A 79 -5.21 -4.57 -4.74
N VAL A 80 -5.14 -3.32 -5.22
CA VAL A 80 -5.30 -2.12 -4.39
C VAL A 80 -6.60 -1.41 -4.74
N THR A 81 -7.53 -1.32 -3.80
CA THR A 81 -8.90 -0.86 -4.04
C THR A 81 -9.13 0.62 -3.74
N MET A 82 -8.39 1.22 -2.81
CA MET A 82 -8.65 2.60 -2.39
C MET A 82 -7.36 3.35 -2.06
N LEU A 83 -7.21 4.53 -2.66
CA LEU A 83 -6.24 5.56 -2.31
C LEU A 83 -6.96 6.61 -1.45
N SER A 84 -6.59 6.73 -0.19
CA SER A 84 -6.85 7.96 0.58
C SER A 84 -5.54 8.73 0.66
N ASP A 85 -5.42 9.73 -0.20
CA ASP A 85 -4.43 10.79 -0.10
C ASP A 85 -4.89 11.77 1.00
N VAL A 86 -4.10 11.90 2.07
CA VAL A 86 -4.34 12.94 3.08
C VAL A 86 -3.48 14.14 2.67
N GLY A 87 -3.87 14.81 1.60
CA GLY A 87 -3.37 16.13 1.26
C GLY A 87 -4.16 17.19 2.03
N ASP A 88 -3.52 17.84 3.00
CA ASP A 88 -3.98 19.10 3.60
C ASP A 88 -3.30 20.28 2.89
#